data_AF-A0A7Y0XG04-F1
#
_entry.id   AF-A0A7Y0XG04-F1
#
_cell.length_a   1.000
_cell.length_b   1.000
_cell.length_c   1.000
_cell.angle_alpha   90.00
_cell.angle_beta   90.00
_cell.angle_gamma   90.00
#
_symmetry.space_group_name_H-M   'P 1'
#
loop_
_entity.id
_entity.type
_entity.pdbx_description
1 polymer ?
#
loop_
_entity_poly.entity_id
_entity_poly.type
_entity_poly.pdbx_seq_one_letter_code
_entity_poly.pdbx_strand_id
1 'polypeptide(L)'
;GTAIVTAAGMLNAIELQGKKLEDSTIVCLGAGAAAVACMELLIKCGAMREKIYMLDRKGVIHTRRDDLNEYKQLFANNTDKRTLEDVIEGADLFLGVSGPNLLPAEALKLMADK
;
A
#
# COMPACT_ATOMS: atom_id res chain seq x y z
N GLY A 1 -7.65 3.18 16.50
CA GLY A 1 -6.44 3.98 16.76
C GLY A 1 -5.59 4.07 15.51
N THR A 2 -4.81 3.02 15.23
CA THR A 2 -3.82 2.96 14.14
C THR A 2 -4.36 3.42 12.78
N ALA A 3 -5.49 2.86 12.31
CA ALA A 3 -6.04 3.24 11.01
C ALA A 3 -6.34 4.74 10.89
N ILE A 4 -6.95 5.34 11.91
CA ILE A 4 -7.35 6.76 11.90
C ILE A 4 -6.12 7.66 11.85
N VAL A 5 -5.13 7.42 12.71
CA VAL A 5 -3.91 8.24 12.72
C VAL A 5 -3.09 8.07 11.44
N THR A 6 -3.03 6.84 10.90
CA THR A 6 -2.37 6.56 9.62
C THR A 6 -3.06 7.26 8.46
N ALA A 7 -4.39 7.20 8.38
CA ALA A 7 -5.16 7.88 7.34
C ALA A 7 -4.98 9.39 7.41
N ALA A 8 -5.06 9.99 8.59
CA ALA A 8 -4.81 11.43 8.79
C ALA A 8 -3.40 11.83 8.33
N GLY A 9 -2.37 11.05 8.71
CA GLY A 9 -0.99 11.32 8.31
C GLY A 9 -0.79 11.23 6.78
N MET A 10 -1.40 10.24 6.13
CA MET A 10 -1.30 10.05 4.68
C MET A 10 -2.04 11.12 3.89
N LEU A 11 -3.24 11.50 4.34
CA LEU A 11 -3.99 12.60 3.73
C LEU A 11 -3.18 13.90 3.74
N ASN A 12 -2.59 14.23 4.89
CA ASN A 12 -1.72 15.40 5.01
C ASN A 12 -0.48 15.29 4.12
N ALA A 13 0.13 14.10 4.02
CA ALA A 13 1.30 13.89 3.17
C ALA A 13 0.98 14.11 1.68
N ILE A 14 -0.15 13.59 1.21
CA ILE A 14 -0.63 13.77 -0.16
C ILE A 14 -0.95 15.24 -0.45
N GLU A 15 -1.60 15.93 0.49
CA GLU A 15 -1.89 17.37 0.40
C GLU A 15 -0.60 18.21 0.30
N LEU A 16 0.41 17.92 1.12
CA LEU A 16 1.71 18.59 1.09
C LEU A 16 2.48 18.36 -0.22
N GLN A 17 2.22 17.25 -0.91
CA GLN A 17 2.77 16.97 -2.24
C GLN A 17 1.95 17.61 -3.37
N GLY A 18 0.78 18.20 -3.07
CA GLY A 18 -0.12 18.74 -4.10
C GLY A 18 -0.75 17.65 -4.97
N LYS A 19 -0.74 16.40 -4.51
CA LYS A 19 -1.31 15.24 -5.22
C LYS A 19 -2.73 14.98 -4.75
N LYS A 20 -3.48 14.18 -5.50
CA LYS A 20 -4.81 13.72 -5.10
C LYS A 20 -4.77 12.27 -4.66
N LEU A 21 -5.52 11.96 -3.60
CA LEU A 21 -5.57 10.60 -3.05
C LEU A 21 -6.11 9.58 -4.07
N GLU A 22 -7.11 9.97 -4.87
CA GLU A 22 -7.68 9.14 -5.95
C GLU A 22 -6.65 8.83 -7.06
N ASP A 23 -5.65 9.71 -7.21
CA ASP A 23 -4.59 9.54 -8.20
C ASP A 23 -3.40 8.74 -7.69
N SER A 24 -3.26 8.66 -6.37
CA SER A 24 -2.06 8.17 -5.70
C SER A 24 -1.94 6.64 -5.71
N THR A 25 -0.72 6.16 -5.98
CA THR A 25 -0.36 4.74 -5.81
C THR A 25 0.11 4.49 -4.38
N ILE A 26 -0.53 3.55 -3.70
CA ILE A 26 -0.29 3.24 -2.28
C ILE A 26 0.28 1.84 -2.17
N VAL A 27 1.47 1.72 -1.58
CA VAL A 27 2.14 0.44 -1.31
C VAL A 27 2.13 0.18 0.18
N CYS A 28 1.57 -0.96 0.60
CA CYS A 28 1.55 -1.38 1.99
C CYS A 28 2.34 -2.68 2.18
N LEU A 29 3.46 -2.60 2.90
CA LEU A 29 4.27 -3.76 3.26
C LEU A 29 3.73 -4.34 4.57
N GLY A 30 2.86 -5.32 4.42
CA GLY A 30 2.13 -6.01 5.47
C GLY A 30 0.67 -6.24 5.07
N ALA A 31 0.11 -7.37 5.48
CA ALA A 31 -1.27 -7.75 5.17
C ALA A 31 -1.99 -8.40 6.35
N GLY A 32 -1.70 -7.91 7.55
CA GLY A 32 -2.41 -8.25 8.77
C GLY A 32 -3.57 -7.29 9.05
N ALA A 33 -4.23 -7.45 10.19
CA ALA A 33 -5.41 -6.68 10.57
C ALA A 33 -5.20 -5.15 10.54
N ALA A 34 -4.04 -4.68 11.03
CA ALA A 34 -3.73 -3.24 11.00
C ALA A 34 -3.62 -2.69 9.57
N ALA A 35 -2.98 -3.45 8.67
CA ALA A 35 -2.80 -3.07 7.28
C ALA A 35 -4.16 -2.98 6.57
N VAL A 36 -4.98 -4.02 6.70
CA VAL A 36 -6.34 -4.09 6.14
C VAL A 36 -7.18 -2.92 6.64
N ALA A 37 -7.20 -2.66 7.95
CA ALA A 37 -7.97 -1.56 8.52
C ALA A 37 -7.49 -0.18 8.04
N CYS A 38 -6.19 0.03 7.86
CA CYS A 38 -5.65 1.28 7.31
C CYS A 38 -6.09 1.45 5.85
N MET A 39 -5.96 0.42 5.02
CA MET A 39 -6.28 0.50 3.60
C MET A 39 -7.80 0.66 3.37
N GLU A 40 -8.65 -0.04 4.12
CA GLU A 40 -10.10 0.16 4.04
C GLU A 40 -10.52 1.58 4.42
N LEU A 41 -9.87 2.18 5.43
CA LEU A 41 -10.16 3.56 5.81
C LEU A 41 -9.72 4.54 4.72
N LEU A 42 -8.54 4.34 4.12
CA LEU A 42 -8.07 5.16 3.00
C LEU A 42 -9.03 5.07 1.81
N ILE A 43 -9.55 3.88 1.51
CA ILE A 43 -10.57 3.70 0.46
C ILE A 43 -11.83 4.52 0.80
N LYS A 44 -12.31 4.47 2.05
CA LYS A 44 -13.44 5.30 2.51
C LYS A 44 -13.14 6.81 2.44
N CYS A 45 -11.88 7.20 2.53
CA CYS A 45 -11.43 8.59 2.36
C CYS A 45 -11.25 9.00 0.88
N GLY A 46 -11.36 8.08 -0.08
CA GLY A 46 -11.27 8.38 -1.51
C GLY A 46 -10.06 7.77 -2.25
N ALA A 47 -9.25 6.93 -1.61
CA ALA A 47 -8.21 6.18 -2.31
C ALA A 47 -8.83 5.15 -3.27
N MET A 48 -8.29 5.06 -4.48
CA MET A 48 -8.74 4.07 -5.46
C MET A 48 -8.22 2.68 -5.08
N ARG A 49 -9.13 1.72 -4.90
CA ARG A 49 -8.79 0.38 -4.44
C ARG A 49 -7.76 -0.28 -5.36
N GLU A 50 -7.93 -0.16 -6.67
CA GLU A 50 -7.03 -0.71 -7.70
C GLU A 50 -5.61 -0.12 -7.67
N LYS A 51 -5.41 1.04 -7.03
CA LYS A 51 -4.09 1.67 -6.84
C LYS A 51 -3.41 1.31 -5.52
N ILE A 52 -4.06 0.47 -4.71
CA ILE A 52 -3.50 -0.06 -3.47
C ILE A 52 -2.85 -1.41 -3.74
N TYR A 53 -1.57 -1.54 -3.41
CA TYR A 53 -0.80 -2.77 -3.49
C TYR A 53 -0.37 -3.20 -2.09
N MET A 54 -0.80 -4.38 -1.66
CA MET A 54 -0.38 -4.97 -0.39
C MET A 54 0.62 -6.10 -0.62
N LEU A 55 1.60 -6.22 0.27
CA LEU A 55 2.57 -7.30 0.25
C LEU A 55 2.56 -8.05 1.58
N ASP A 56 2.74 -9.37 1.52
CA ASP A 56 3.02 -10.19 2.69
C ASP A 56 4.34 -10.95 2.52
N ARG A 57 4.61 -11.92 3.39
CA ARG A 57 5.84 -12.73 3.35
C ARG A 57 6.07 -13.48 2.04
N LYS A 58 5.04 -13.65 1.20
CA LYS A 58 5.13 -14.31 -0.11
C LYS A 58 5.10 -13.32 -1.28
N GLY A 59 5.20 -12.02 -1.00
CA GLY A 59 5.21 -10.96 -2.01
C GLY A 59 3.84 -10.30 -2.20
N VAL A 60 3.63 -9.72 -3.39
CA VAL A 60 2.43 -8.96 -3.74
C VAL A 60 1.18 -9.82 -3.64
N ILE A 61 0.12 -9.25 -3.08
CA ILE A 61 -1.21 -9.86 -3.05
C ILE A 61 -1.87 -9.64 -4.41
N HIS A 62 -2.08 -10.73 -5.14
CA HIS A 62 -2.63 -10.70 -6.49
C HIS A 62 -3.60 -11.87 -6.74
N THR A 63 -4.44 -11.74 -7.77
CA THR A 63 -5.52 -12.70 -8.09
C THR A 63 -5.03 -14.11 -8.40
N ARG A 64 -3.79 -14.26 -8.86
CA ARG A 64 -3.17 -15.56 -9.17
C ARG A 64 -2.66 -16.34 -7.93
N ARG A 65 -2.87 -15.83 -6.70
CA ARG A 65 -2.51 -16.53 -5.45
C ARG A 65 -3.70 -17.35 -4.95
N ASP A 66 -3.44 -18.60 -4.57
CA ASP A 66 -4.42 -19.54 -4.02
C ASP A 66 -4.42 -19.57 -2.48
N ASP A 67 -3.42 -18.95 -1.85
CA ASP A 67 -3.19 -19.01 -0.40
C ASP A 67 -3.75 -17.80 0.37
N LEU A 68 -4.65 -17.03 -0.26
CA LEU A 68 -5.21 -15.80 0.30
C LEU A 68 -6.47 -16.09 1.14
N ASN A 69 -6.52 -15.53 2.36
CA ASN A 69 -7.76 -15.47 3.13
C ASN A 69 -8.71 -14.39 2.57
N GLU A 70 -9.95 -14.38 3.04
CA GLU A 70 -11.00 -13.45 2.57
C GLU A 70 -10.57 -11.98 2.63
N TYR A 71 -9.89 -11.56 3.70
CA TYR A 71 -9.45 -10.17 3.88
C TYR A 71 -8.36 -9.78 2.89
N LYS A 72 -7.42 -10.69 2.58
CA LYS A 72 -6.39 -10.44 1.57
C LYS A 72 -6.95 -10.48 0.15
N GLN A 73 -7.96 -11.32 -0.11
CA GLN A 73 -8.62 -11.37 -1.41
C GLN A 73 -9.26 -10.02 -1.76
N LEU A 74 -9.80 -9.30 -0.78
CA LEU A 74 -10.28 -7.93 -0.99
C LEU A 74 -9.19 -7.01 -1.55
N PHE A 75 -7.92 -7.27 -1.24
CA PHE A 75 -6.74 -6.51 -1.66
C PHE A 75 -5.93 -7.13 -2.82
N ALA A 76 -6.45 -8.20 -3.43
CA ALA A 76 -5.80 -8.84 -4.57
C ALA A 76 -6.01 -8.04 -5.86
N ASN A 77 -4.90 -7.62 -6.49
CA ASN A 77 -4.93 -6.96 -7.81
C ASN A 77 -4.72 -7.98 -8.92
N ASN A 78 -5.38 -7.77 -10.07
CA ASN A 78 -5.09 -8.53 -11.28
C ASN A 78 -3.85 -7.95 -11.95
N THR A 79 -2.66 -8.35 -11.50
CA THR A 79 -1.38 -7.73 -11.90
C THR A 79 -0.26 -8.77 -11.99
N ASP A 80 0.76 -8.49 -12.80
CA ASP A 80 1.97 -9.32 -12.92
C ASP A 80 3.09 -8.95 -11.94
N LYS A 81 2.89 -7.92 -11.13
CA LYS A 81 3.79 -7.54 -10.04
C LYS A 81 3.88 -8.64 -8.97
N ARG A 82 5.07 -8.93 -8.47
CA ARG A 82 5.36 -10.00 -7.50
C ARG A 82 6.17 -9.51 -6.31
N THR A 83 7.09 -8.57 -6.49
CA THR A 83 8.02 -8.12 -5.45
C THR A 83 7.72 -6.70 -4.96
N LEU A 84 8.46 -6.23 -3.95
CA LEU A 84 8.38 -4.85 -3.47
C LEU A 84 8.83 -3.86 -4.54
N GLU A 85 9.90 -4.21 -5.24
CA GLU A 85 10.49 -3.41 -6.32
C GLU A 85 9.48 -3.15 -7.44
N ASP A 86 8.69 -4.16 -7.81
CA ASP A 86 7.67 -4.05 -8.86
C ASP A 86 6.56 -3.02 -8.54
N VAL A 87 6.23 -2.85 -7.25
CA VAL A 87 5.12 -2.00 -6.81
C VAL A 87 5.56 -0.65 -6.30
N ILE A 88 6.80 -0.54 -5.80
CA ILE A 88 7.29 0.71 -5.20
C ILE A 88 7.74 1.73 -6.24
N GLU A 89 8.07 1.28 -7.45
CA GLU A 89 8.35 2.16 -8.57
C GLU A 89 7.16 3.08 -8.85
N GLY A 90 7.37 4.38 -8.69
CA GLY A 90 6.33 5.41 -8.86
C GLY A 90 5.27 5.43 -7.75
N ALA A 91 5.50 4.79 -6.60
CA ALA A 91 4.57 4.86 -5.48
C ALA A 91 4.59 6.24 -4.81
N ASP A 92 3.41 6.80 -4.53
CA ASP A 92 3.25 8.08 -3.84
C ASP A 92 3.25 7.93 -2.32
N LEU A 93 2.72 6.80 -1.84
CA LEU A 93 2.65 6.47 -0.42
C LEU A 93 3.20 5.08 -0.17
N PHE A 94 4.00 4.95 0.88
CA PHE A 94 4.46 3.67 1.42
C PHE A 94 4.06 3.52 2.89
N LEU A 95 3.49 2.37 3.25
CA LEU A 95 3.13 2.01 4.62
C LEU A 95 3.79 0.70 5.06
N GLY A 96 4.74 0.77 5.99
CA GLY A 96 5.33 -0.40 6.63
C GLY A 96 4.60 -0.80 7.91
N VAL A 97 3.99 -2.00 7.93
CA VAL A 97 3.28 -2.56 9.10
C VAL A 97 3.61 -4.05 9.33
N SER A 98 4.78 -4.49 8.86
CA SER A 98 5.21 -5.90 8.85
C SER A 98 6.47 -6.20 9.69
N GLY A 99 7.27 -5.20 10.02
CA GLY A 99 8.50 -5.35 10.80
C GLY A 99 9.53 -4.23 10.52
N PRO A 100 10.59 -4.13 11.32
CA PRO A 100 11.65 -3.13 11.13
C PRO A 100 12.56 -3.46 9.95
N ASN A 101 13.17 -2.44 9.34
CA ASN A 101 14.23 -2.54 8.32
C ASN A 101 13.84 -3.30 7.03
N LEU A 102 12.57 -3.24 6.64
CA LEU A 102 12.06 -3.96 5.45
C LEU A 102 11.98 -3.12 4.18
N LEU A 103 12.19 -1.80 4.28
CA LEU A 103 12.31 -0.92 3.11
C LEU A 103 13.79 -0.54 2.92
N PRO A 104 14.48 -1.11 1.91
CA PRO A 104 15.86 -0.74 1.61
C PRO A 104 15.95 0.70 1.06
N ALA A 105 17.08 1.36 1.27
CA ALA A 105 17.30 2.75 0.86
C ALA A 105 17.23 2.93 -0.67
N GLU A 106 17.57 1.87 -1.41
CA GLU A 106 17.53 1.81 -2.86
C GLU A 106 16.08 1.86 -3.37
N ALA A 107 15.17 1.14 -2.71
CA ALA A 107 13.75 1.13 -3.06
C ALA A 107 13.07 2.48 -2.78
N LEU A 108 13.55 3.22 -1.77
CA LEU A 108 13.06 4.57 -1.49
C LEU A 108 13.30 5.52 -2.68
N LYS A 109 14.40 5.35 -3.41
CA LYS A 109 14.74 6.18 -4.58
C LYS A 109 13.85 5.89 -5.80
N LEU A 110 13.11 4.78 -5.79
CA LEU A 110 12.20 4.40 -6.87
C LEU A 110 10.79 5.01 -6.68
N MET A 111 10.51 5.59 -5.51
CA MET A 111 9.22 6.23 -5.25
C MET A 111 9.01 7.44 -6.16
N ALA A 112 7.76 7.85 -6.31
CA ALA A 112 7.39 8.95 -7.20
C ALA A 112 8.14 10.24 -6.82
N ASP A 113 8.56 10.98 -7.84
CA ASP A 113 9.02 12.35 -7.68
C ASP A 113 7.90 13.23 -7.09
N LYS A 114 8.32 14.36 -6.52
CA LYS A 114 7.41 15.38 -6.00
C LYS A 114 6.51 15.93 -7.10
#